data_AF-X1TR78-F1
#
_entry.id   AF-X1TR78-F1
#
_cell.length_a   1.000
_cell.length_b   1.000
_cell.length_c   1.000
_cell.angle_alpha   90.00
_cell.angle_beta   90.00
_cell.angle_gamma   90.00
#
_symmetry.space_group_name_H-M   'P 1'
#
loop_
_entity.id
_entity.type
_entity.pdbx_description
1 polymer ?
#
loop_
_entity_poly.entity_id
_entity_poly.type
_entity_poly.pdbx_seq_one_letter_code
_entity_poly.pdbx_strand_id
1 'polypeptide(L)'
;NESSVNIGLGTFMDYKGKVKNLYQQNVFKEYIKTSKYEIISSGGGVVPVRRPIWSCADDGIMLIGDAACQVNPLHGGGIDPSMRGGFFAANTALAAIEKEDYSINTLTIKFTYYN
;
A
#
# COMPACT_ATOMS: atom_id res chain seq x y z
N ASN A 1 -7.20 -9.59 26.76
CA ASN A 1 -6.29 -8.42 26.71
C ASN A 1 -7.12 -7.16 26.57
N GLU A 2 -7.15 -6.30 27.59
CA GLU A 2 -7.95 -5.07 27.59
C GLU A 2 -7.31 -3.93 26.79
N SER A 3 -6.04 -4.05 26.38
CA SER A 3 -5.35 -3.03 25.58
C SER A 3 -4.29 -3.65 24.67
N SER A 4 -4.13 -3.09 23.48
CA SER A 4 -3.10 -3.43 22.49
C SER A 4 -2.66 -2.17 21.74
N VAL A 5 -1.44 -2.19 21.21
CA VAL A 5 -0.90 -1.07 20.43
C VAL A 5 -0.11 -1.61 19.24
N ASN A 6 -0.24 -0.96 18.09
CA ASN A 6 0.66 -1.15 16.96
C ASN A 6 1.61 0.05 16.91
N ILE A 7 2.91 -0.23 17.01
CA ILE A 7 3.96 0.78 16.95
C ILE A 7 5.01 0.36 15.91
N GLY A 8 5.54 1.34 15.21
CA GLY A 8 6.51 1.11 14.15
C GLY A 8 7.17 2.40 13.69
N LEU A 9 8.03 2.29 12.70
CA LEU A 9 8.59 3.41 11.97
C LEU A 9 8.85 3.02 10.51
N GLY A 10 8.99 4.03 9.66
CA GLY A 10 9.47 3.89 8.29
C GLY A 10 10.71 4.74 8.07
N THR A 11 11.56 4.34 7.12
CA THR A 11 12.69 5.13 6.63
C THR A 11 12.66 5.17 5.12
N PHE A 12 13.29 6.17 4.52
CA PHE A 12 13.57 6.15 3.09
C PHE A 12 14.66 5.11 2.76
N MET A 13 14.70 4.69 1.50
CA MET A 13 15.59 3.62 1.01
C MET A 13 17.07 4.00 1.00
N ASP A 14 17.39 5.29 1.09
CA ASP A 14 18.77 5.79 1.20
C ASP A 14 19.37 5.57 2.60
N TYR A 15 18.55 5.28 3.61
CA TYR A 15 19.00 4.90 4.94
C TYR A 15 19.89 3.65 4.89
N LYS A 16 21.14 3.79 5.35
CA LYS A 16 22.16 2.73 5.27
C LYS A 16 22.16 1.74 6.44
N GLY A 17 21.35 1.99 7.47
CA GLY A 17 21.29 1.17 8.67
C GLY A 17 20.24 0.07 8.60
N LYS A 18 20.21 -0.78 9.64
CA LYS A 18 19.12 -1.75 9.82
C LYS A 18 17.91 -1.05 10.43
N VAL A 19 16.78 -1.02 9.70
CA VAL A 19 15.52 -0.42 10.18
C VAL A 19 15.08 -1.01 11.53
N LYS A 20 15.30 -2.32 11.74
CA LYS A 20 15.02 -2.98 13.02
C LYS A 20 15.78 -2.36 14.20
N ASN A 21 17.05 -1.97 14.00
CA ASN A 21 17.85 -1.35 15.06
C ASN A 21 17.31 0.06 15.38
N LEU A 22 16.95 0.83 14.36
CA LEU A 22 16.34 2.16 14.51
C LEU A 22 15.03 2.05 15.30
N TYR A 23 14.18 1.08 14.96
CA TYR A 23 12.93 0.82 15.68
C TYR A 23 13.17 0.50 17.16
N GLN A 24 14.10 -0.42 17.44
CA GLN A 24 14.43 -0.80 18.81
C GLN A 24 14.96 0.36 19.64
N GLN A 25 15.79 1.23 19.03
CA GLN A 25 16.43 2.34 19.73
C GLN A 25 15.50 3.55 19.92
N ASN A 26 14.72 3.92 18.90
CA ASN A 26 14.02 5.19 18.86
C ASN A 26 12.51 5.10 19.07
N VAL A 27 11.91 3.92 18.95
CA VAL A 27 10.45 3.75 19.12
C VAL A 27 10.17 2.79 20.27
N PHE A 28 10.67 1.56 20.20
CA PHE A 28 10.33 0.55 21.21
C PHE A 28 10.80 0.95 22.61
N LYS A 29 12.09 1.25 22.78
CA LYS A 29 12.63 1.72 24.07
C LYS A 29 12.03 3.05 24.52
N GLU A 30 11.55 3.86 23.58
CA GLU A 30 11.01 5.17 23.91
C GLU A 30 9.57 5.10 24.41
N TYR A 31 8.70 4.33 23.75
CA TYR A 31 7.28 4.29 24.09
C TYR A 31 6.88 3.10 24.97
N ILE A 32 7.67 2.01 25.00
CA ILE A 32 7.39 0.83 25.82
C ILE A 32 8.32 0.82 27.05
N LYS A 33 7.86 1.42 28.15
CA LYS A 33 8.61 1.54 29.42
C LYS A 33 8.27 0.44 30.45
N THR A 34 7.74 -0.70 29.99
CA THR A 34 7.35 -1.84 30.84
C THR A 34 7.96 -3.13 30.32
N SER A 35 8.20 -4.09 31.21
CA SER A 35 8.58 -5.47 30.88
C SER A 35 7.38 -6.42 30.78
N LYS A 36 6.17 -5.96 31.15
CA LYS A 36 4.93 -6.74 31.11
C LYS A 36 4.21 -6.54 29.79
N TYR A 37 4.73 -7.12 28.72
CA TYR A 37 4.09 -7.11 27.41
C TYR A 37 4.29 -8.46 26.71
N GLU A 38 3.43 -8.72 25.74
CA GLU A 38 3.53 -9.85 24.82
C GLU A 38 3.60 -9.30 23.39
N ILE A 39 4.53 -9.81 22.58
CA ILE A 39 4.58 -9.48 21.15
C ILE A 39 3.61 -10.41 20.44
N ILE A 40 2.43 -9.88 20.07
CA ILE A 40 1.40 -10.62 19.34
C ILE A 40 1.82 -10.85 17.89
N SER A 41 2.42 -9.83 17.26
CA SER A 41 2.90 -9.89 15.88
C SER A 41 4.02 -8.89 15.65
N SER A 42 4.92 -9.21 14.71
CA SER A 42 5.98 -8.31 14.26
C SER A 42 6.33 -8.56 12.80
N GLY A 43 6.67 -7.50 12.08
CA GLY A 43 7.01 -7.59 10.67
C GLY A 43 7.52 -6.27 10.13
N GLY A 44 7.91 -6.29 8.86
CA GLY A 44 8.30 -5.12 8.09
C GLY A 44 8.08 -5.37 6.61
N GLY A 45 7.98 -4.29 5.84
CA GLY A 45 7.75 -4.35 4.40
C GLY A 45 8.21 -3.08 3.71
N VAL A 46 8.22 -3.11 2.39
CA VAL A 46 8.52 -1.94 1.55
C VAL A 46 7.20 -1.29 1.16
N VAL A 47 7.17 0.03 1.19
CA VAL A 47 6.00 0.83 0.82
C VAL A 47 6.40 1.80 -0.31
N PRO A 48 5.69 1.81 -1.46
CA PRO A 48 6.02 2.69 -2.58
C PRO A 48 5.56 4.14 -2.33
N VAL A 49 6.39 4.95 -1.69
CA VAL A 49 6.11 6.38 -1.41
C VAL A 49 6.43 7.25 -2.63
N ARG A 50 5.53 7.27 -3.61
CA ARG A 50 5.68 8.01 -4.88
C ARG A 50 4.32 8.24 -5.55
N ARG A 51 4.30 8.91 -6.71
CA ARG A 51 3.11 8.90 -7.59
C ARG A 51 2.84 7.48 -8.15
N PRO A 52 1.60 7.17 -8.55
CA PRO A 52 1.27 5.93 -9.28
C PRO A 52 2.13 5.73 -10.53
N ILE A 53 2.22 4.47 -10.98
CA ILE A 53 2.86 4.15 -12.27
C ILE A 53 2.12 4.83 -13.43
N TRP A 54 2.82 5.13 -14.52
CA TRP A 54 2.26 5.92 -15.63
C TRP A 54 1.08 5.24 -16.32
N SER A 55 1.19 3.93 -16.54
CA SER A 55 0.09 3.08 -16.97
C SER A 55 -0.06 1.95 -15.97
N CYS A 56 -1.28 1.77 -15.46
CA CYS A 56 -1.64 0.66 -14.58
C CYS A 56 -2.29 -0.50 -15.36
N ALA A 57 -2.20 -0.50 -16.68
CA ALA A 57 -2.78 -1.53 -17.53
C ALA A 57 -1.93 -1.74 -18.79
N ASP A 58 -2.07 -2.93 -19.37
CA ASP A 58 -1.58 -3.33 -20.69
C ASP A 58 -2.55 -4.38 -21.26
N ASP A 59 -2.30 -4.88 -22.46
CA ASP A 59 -3.11 -5.94 -23.07
C ASP A 59 -3.18 -7.17 -22.14
N GLY A 60 -4.40 -7.50 -21.70
CA GLY A 60 -4.70 -8.62 -20.82
C GLY A 60 -4.34 -8.44 -19.34
N ILE A 61 -3.89 -7.26 -18.90
CA ILE A 61 -3.44 -7.07 -17.51
C ILE A 61 -3.80 -5.69 -16.93
N MET A 62 -4.16 -5.68 -15.65
CA MET A 62 -4.30 -4.48 -14.82
C MET A 62 -3.51 -4.64 -13.52
N LEU A 63 -2.88 -3.56 -13.06
CA LEU A 63 -2.15 -3.46 -11.80
C LEU A 63 -2.90 -2.54 -10.83
N ILE A 64 -3.00 -2.96 -9.57
CA ILE A 64 -3.62 -2.19 -8.49
C ILE A 64 -2.79 -2.25 -7.21
N GLY A 65 -3.13 -1.40 -6.24
CA GLY A 65 -2.46 -1.32 -4.95
C GLY A 65 -0.98 -0.98 -5.05
N ASP A 66 -0.15 -1.63 -4.22
CA ASP A 66 1.30 -1.38 -4.17
C ASP A 66 1.99 -1.69 -5.51
N ALA A 67 1.50 -2.69 -6.27
CA ALA A 67 2.01 -2.99 -7.61
C ALA A 67 1.82 -1.83 -8.59
N ALA A 68 0.79 -1.01 -8.38
CA ALA A 68 0.52 0.21 -9.15
C ALA A 68 1.03 1.49 -8.44
N CYS A 69 1.75 1.37 -7.33
CA CYS A 69 2.20 2.49 -6.49
C CYS A 69 1.04 3.39 -6.02
N GLN A 70 -0.09 2.79 -5.61
CA GLN A 70 -1.28 3.51 -5.13
C GLN A 70 -1.18 3.90 -3.64
N VAL A 71 0.01 4.10 -3.10
CA VAL A 71 0.19 4.56 -1.72
C VAL A 71 0.21 6.08 -1.67
N ASN A 72 -0.40 6.68 -0.64
CA ASN A 72 -0.29 8.11 -0.41
C ASN A 72 1.16 8.50 -0.06
N PRO A 73 1.83 9.36 -0.84
CA PRO A 73 3.23 9.69 -0.61
C PRO A 73 3.49 10.57 0.62
N LEU A 74 2.47 11.20 1.19
CA LEU A 74 2.61 12.07 2.36
C LEU A 74 2.73 11.26 3.66
N HIS A 75 1.88 10.26 3.83
CA HIS A 75 1.75 9.53 5.09
C HIS A 75 1.96 8.00 4.96
N GLY A 76 2.20 7.50 3.75
CA GLY A 76 2.46 6.07 3.50
C GLY A 76 1.23 5.16 3.61
N GLY A 77 0.03 5.72 3.69
CA GLY A 77 -1.21 4.94 3.76
C GLY A 77 -1.61 4.41 2.39
N GLY A 78 -1.71 3.09 2.28
CA GLY A 78 -2.02 2.39 1.02
C GLY A 78 -3.38 1.71 0.96
N ILE A 79 -4.00 1.39 2.10
CA ILE A 79 -5.20 0.52 2.14
C ILE A 79 -6.38 1.17 1.39
N ASP A 80 -6.79 2.36 1.81
CA ASP A 80 -7.89 3.10 1.15
C ASP A 80 -7.67 3.33 -0.35
N PRO A 81 -6.54 3.91 -0.81
CA PRO A 81 -6.34 4.11 -2.24
C PRO A 81 -6.21 2.79 -3.02
N SER A 82 -5.68 1.72 -2.42
CA SER A 82 -5.66 0.38 -3.04
C SER A 82 -7.06 -0.21 -3.20
N MET A 83 -7.93 -0.07 -2.19
CA MET A 83 -9.33 -0.52 -2.28
C MET A 83 -10.08 0.25 -3.37
N ARG A 84 -9.87 1.56 -3.47
CA ARG A 84 -10.44 2.38 -4.56
C ARG A 84 -9.92 1.90 -5.92
N GLY A 85 -8.62 1.64 -6.04
CA GLY A 85 -8.02 1.05 -7.26
C GLY A 85 -8.67 -0.28 -7.65
N GLY A 86 -8.90 -1.17 -6.67
CA GLY A 86 -9.59 -2.44 -6.89
C GLY A 86 -11.04 -2.27 -7.36
N PHE A 87 -11.79 -1.33 -6.77
CA PHE A 87 -13.15 -1.02 -7.21
C PHE A 87 -13.22 -0.58 -8.67
N PHE A 88 -12.36 0.36 -9.09
CA PHE A 88 -12.34 0.82 -10.48
C PHE A 88 -11.84 -0.27 -11.45
N ALA A 89 -10.84 -1.05 -11.04
CA ALA A 89 -10.35 -2.17 -11.85
C ALA A 89 -11.41 -3.25 -12.05
N ALA A 90 -12.21 -3.57 -11.03
CA ALA A 90 -13.31 -4.53 -11.14
C ALA A 90 -14.40 -4.06 -12.12
N ASN A 91 -14.82 -2.80 -12.04
CA ASN A 91 -15.77 -2.23 -12.99
C ASN A 91 -15.22 -2.21 -14.43
N THR A 92 -13.92 -1.92 -14.57
CA THR A 92 -13.24 -1.94 -15.87
C THR A 92 -13.17 -3.36 -16.43
N ALA A 93 -12.83 -4.36 -15.59
CA ALA A 93 -12.80 -5.76 -15.98
C ALA A 93 -14.17 -6.27 -16.44
N LEU A 94 -15.24 -5.89 -15.73
CA LEU A 94 -16.61 -6.26 -16.11
C LEU A 94 -16.94 -5.75 -17.52
N ALA A 95 -16.66 -4.48 -17.80
CA ALA A 95 -16.89 -3.89 -19.12
C ALA A 95 -16.03 -4.53 -20.23
N ALA A 96 -14.81 -4.98 -19.89
CA ALA A 96 -13.92 -5.69 -20.82
C ALA A 96 -14.48 -7.08 -21.18
N ILE A 97 -14.97 -7.82 -20.18
CA ILE A 97 -15.58 -9.14 -20.35
C ILE A 97 -16.84 -9.05 -21.20
N GLU A 98 -17.73 -8.09 -20.93
CA GLU A 98 -18.96 -7.89 -21.70
C GLU A 98 -18.71 -7.58 -23.19
N LYS A 99 -17.56 -6.98 -23.50
CA LYS A 99 -17.14 -6.63 -24.87
C LYS A 99 -16.24 -7.68 -25.52
N GLU A 100 -15.78 -8.68 -24.77
CA GLU A 100 -14.71 -9.61 -25.17
C GLU A 100 -13.44 -8.89 -25.66
N ASP A 101 -13.14 -7.71 -25.12
CA ASP A 101 -11.97 -6.89 -25.50
C ASP A 101 -11.08 -6.63 -24.29
N TYR A 102 -9.92 -7.29 -24.29
CA TYR A 102 -8.92 -7.21 -23.22
C TYR A 102 -7.72 -6.34 -23.61
N SER A 103 -7.84 -5.49 -24.62
CA SER A 103 -6.78 -4.55 -24.97
C SER A 103 -6.60 -3.46 -23.92
N ILE A 104 -5.42 -2.83 -23.88
CA ILE A 104 -5.11 -1.69 -23.00
C ILE A 104 -6.14 -0.56 -23.09
N ASN A 105 -6.74 -0.36 -24.27
CA ASN A 105 -7.76 0.66 -24.50
C ASN A 105 -9.03 0.42 -23.66
N THR A 106 -9.38 -0.84 -23.46
CA THR A 106 -10.54 -1.24 -22.66
C THR A 106 -10.17 -1.47 -21.20
N LEU A 107 -8.95 -1.92 -20.91
CA LEU A 107 -8.44 -2.17 -19.55
C LEU A 107 -7.90 -0.93 -18.82
N THR A 108 -7.90 0.25 -19.44
CA THR A 108 -7.45 1.47 -18.77
C THR A 108 -8.34 1.80 -17.56
N ILE A 109 -7.77 1.70 -16.35
CA ILE A 109 -8.47 2.02 -15.10
C ILE A 109 -8.75 3.52 -15.06
N LYS A 110 -10.03 3.88 -15.14
CA LYS A 110 -10.48 5.28 -15.06
C LYS A 110 -10.87 5.63 -13.63
N PHE A 111 -10.04 6.44 -13.00
CA PHE A 111 -10.38 7.10 -11.73
C PHE A 111 -11.29 8.30 -12.03
N THR A 112 -12.54 8.02 -12.41
CA THR A 112 -13.54 9.08 -12.60
C THR A 112 -13.97 9.53 -11.20
N TYR A 113 -13.63 10.77 -10.85
CA TYR A 113 -14.27 11.43 -9.72
C TYR A 113 -15.71 11.71 -10.15
N TYR A 114 -16.67 11.12 -9.44
CA TYR A 114 -18.05 11.60 -9.50
C TYR A 114 -18.02 13.05 -8.98
N ASN A 115 -18.21 14.02 -9.88
CA ASN A 115 -18.61 15.38 -9.54
C ASN A 115 -20.14 15.44 -9.56
#